data_AF-A0A9W7YBR3-F1
#
_entry.id   AF-A0A9W7YBR3-F1
#
_cell.length_a   1.000
_cell.length_b   1.000
_cell.length_c   1.000
_cell.angle_alpha   90.00
_cell.angle_beta   90.00
_cell.angle_gamma   90.00
#
_symmetry.space_group_name_H-M   'P 1'
#
loop_
_entity.id
_entity.type
_entity.pdbx_description
1 polymer ?
#
loop_
_entity_poly.entity_id
_entity_poly.type
_entity_poly.pdbx_seq_one_letter_code
_entity_poly.pdbx_strand_id
1 'polypeptide(L)'
;MPTVNGSSSAQPGGWGTIQASDVARRTFNPIRDVLSRPVQPLSAPKSTKEPISLSIGDPTVFGNFKAHPVVVEAVEEAIRSYSFNGYPPSV
;
A
#
# COMPACT_ATOMS: atom_id res chain seq x y z
N MET A 1 40.28 33.92 9.18
CA MET A 1 39.81 34.31 7.83
C MET A 1 38.97 33.17 7.28
N PRO A 2 37.63 33.23 7.31
CA PRO A 2 36.80 32.25 6.62
C PRO A 2 36.59 32.71 5.18
N THR A 3 37.17 31.99 4.24
CA THR A 3 36.94 32.21 2.81
C THR A 3 35.58 31.61 2.44
N VAL A 4 34.62 32.49 2.17
CA VAL A 4 33.34 32.16 1.52
C VAL A 4 33.65 31.93 0.04
N ASN A 5 33.21 30.80 -0.53
CA ASN A 5 32.88 30.71 -1.96
C ASN A 5 32.15 29.40 -2.27
N GLY A 6 30.83 29.50 -2.33
CA GLY A 6 29.96 28.52 -2.96
C GLY A 6 28.83 29.29 -3.62
N SER A 7 29.12 29.87 -4.79
CA SER A 7 28.15 30.55 -5.64
C SER A 7 27.07 29.55 -6.08
N SER A 8 25.93 29.54 -5.40
CA SER A 8 24.75 28.78 -5.83
C SER A 8 24.12 29.48 -7.03
N SER A 9 24.47 29.03 -8.23
CA SER A 9 23.70 29.35 -9.43
C SER A 9 22.33 28.66 -9.31
N ALA A 10 21.30 29.45 -8.98
CA ALA A 10 19.93 28.99 -9.01
C ALA A 10 19.56 28.68 -10.47
N GLN A 11 19.57 27.41 -10.85
CA GLN A 11 19.10 26.95 -12.15
C GLN A 11 17.57 27.16 -12.23
N PRO A 12 17.06 27.89 -13.24
CA PRO A 12 15.64 28.09 -13.41
C PRO A 12 15.02 26.93 -14.21
N GLY A 13 14.01 26.25 -13.65
CA GLY A 13 13.06 25.44 -14.44
C GLY A 13 12.89 23.96 -14.09
N GLY A 14 13.32 23.48 -12.92
CA GLY A 14 13.07 22.10 -12.48
C GLY A 14 12.60 22.04 -11.04
N TRP A 15 11.71 21.09 -10.71
CA TRP A 15 11.45 20.74 -9.32
C TRP A 15 12.78 20.40 -8.66
N GLY A 16 13.15 21.14 -7.60
CA GLY A 16 14.33 20.82 -6.81
C GLY A 16 14.21 19.43 -6.19
N THR A 17 15.31 18.89 -5.67
CA THR A 17 15.26 17.60 -4.96
C THR A 17 14.43 17.73 -3.68
N ILE A 18 13.15 17.37 -3.74
CA ILE A 18 12.24 17.38 -2.59
C ILE A 18 12.44 16.10 -1.77
N GLN A 19 12.91 16.24 -0.54
CA GLN A 19 13.09 15.12 0.38
C GLN A 19 11.76 14.72 1.04
N ALA A 20 11.59 13.43 1.31
CA ALA A 20 10.46 12.93 2.09
C ALA A 20 10.54 13.39 3.55
N SER A 21 9.41 13.60 4.21
CA SER A 21 9.36 13.96 5.63
C SER A 21 9.87 12.83 6.53
N ASP A 22 10.33 13.16 7.74
CA ASP A 22 10.80 12.18 8.72
C ASP A 22 9.72 11.15 9.08
N VAL A 23 8.46 11.61 9.13
CA VAL A 23 7.30 10.75 9.38
C VAL A 23 7.17 9.71 8.27
N ALA A 24 7.22 10.14 7.00
CA ALA A 24 7.14 9.22 5.87
C ALA A 24 8.29 8.21 5.87
N ARG A 25 9.52 8.64 6.17
CA ARG A 25 10.70 7.75 6.22
C ARG A 25 10.66 6.75 7.38
N ARG A 26 9.93 7.05 8.45
CA ARG A 26 9.78 6.18 9.64
C ARG A 26 8.55 5.28 9.60
N THR A 27 7.60 5.55 8.70
CA THR A 27 6.44 4.67 8.48
C THR A 27 6.84 3.47 7.64
N PHE A 28 7.05 2.33 8.30
CA PHE A 28 7.47 1.09 7.66
C PHE A 28 6.58 -0.08 8.09
N ASN A 29 6.13 -0.90 7.13
CA ASN A 29 5.38 -2.12 7.37
C ASN A 29 6.28 -3.34 7.07
N PRO A 30 6.85 -4.01 8.10
CA PRO A 30 7.73 -5.16 7.91
C PRO A 30 7.07 -6.33 7.18
N ILE A 31 5.77 -6.57 7.39
CA ILE A 31 5.03 -7.66 6.73
C ILE A 31 4.96 -7.39 5.24
N ARG A 32 4.59 -6.15 4.85
CA ARG A 32 4.53 -5.76 3.44
C ARG A 32 5.88 -5.89 2.78
N ASP A 33 6.96 -5.43 3.43
CA ASP A 33 8.31 -5.53 2.90
C ASP A 33 8.73 -7.00 2.65
N VAL A 34 8.50 -7.91 3.60
CA VAL A 34 8.81 -9.34 3.42
C VAL A 34 8.00 -9.98 2.30
N LEU A 35 6.70 -9.66 2.20
CA LEU A 35 5.81 -10.22 1.16
C LEU A 35 6.01 -9.60 -0.23
N SER A 36 6.40 -8.33 -0.31
CA SER A 36 6.53 -7.58 -1.56
C SER A 36 7.93 -7.58 -2.15
N ARG A 37 8.95 -7.90 -1.35
CA ARG A 37 10.24 -8.30 -1.91
C ARG A 37 9.94 -9.33 -2.99
N PRO A 38 10.61 -9.30 -4.15
CA PRO A 38 10.59 -10.43 -5.06
C PRO A 38 11.24 -11.59 -4.30
N VAL A 39 10.44 -12.25 -3.46
CA VAL A 39 10.82 -13.44 -2.74
C VAL A 39 11.28 -14.36 -3.87
N GLN A 40 12.49 -14.90 -3.70
CA GLN A 40 12.92 -16.09 -4.43
C GLN A 40 11.69 -16.92 -4.77
N PRO A 41 11.50 -17.35 -6.03
CA PRO A 41 10.29 -18.04 -6.43
C PRO A 41 9.92 -19.03 -5.33
N LEU A 42 8.67 -18.95 -4.83
CA LEU A 42 8.17 -19.90 -3.81
C LEU A 42 8.47 -21.35 -4.23
N SER A 43 8.65 -21.57 -5.53
CA SER A 43 9.45 -22.61 -6.17
C SER A 43 10.96 -22.34 -6.04
N ALA A 44 11.59 -22.86 -4.99
CA ALA A 44 13.06 -23.01 -5.01
C ALA A 44 13.46 -23.76 -6.30
N PRO A 45 14.65 -23.53 -6.89
CA PRO A 45 15.09 -24.21 -8.13
C PRO A 45 15.00 -25.75 -8.07
N LYS A 46 14.96 -26.30 -6.85
CA LYS A 46 14.89 -27.72 -6.53
C LYS A 46 13.46 -28.28 -6.46
N SER A 47 12.43 -27.44 -6.43
CA SER A 47 11.04 -27.86 -6.29
C SER A 47 10.24 -27.54 -7.55
N THR A 48 9.64 -28.58 -8.14
CA THR A 48 8.71 -28.48 -9.27
C THR A 48 7.25 -28.40 -8.83
N LYS A 49 6.97 -28.43 -7.52
CA LYS A 49 5.61 -28.37 -6.98
C LYS A 49 5.06 -26.95 -7.03
N GLU A 50 3.75 -26.83 -7.26
CA GLU A 50 3.08 -25.54 -7.14
C GLU A 50 3.12 -25.03 -5.70
N PRO A 51 3.39 -23.73 -5.52
CA PRO A 51 3.47 -23.13 -4.20
C PRO A 51 2.07 -22.95 -3.59
N ILE A 52 1.92 -23.34 -2.32
CA ILE A 52 0.75 -23.05 -1.50
C ILE A 52 1.11 -21.89 -0.58
N SER A 53 0.46 -20.74 -0.75
CA SER A 53 0.73 -19.56 0.08
C SER A 53 0.05 -19.68 1.44
N LEU A 54 0.85 -19.82 2.50
CA LEU A 54 0.39 -19.79 3.91
C LEU A 54 0.69 -18.44 4.59
N SER A 55 1.27 -17.49 3.87
CA SER A 55 1.74 -16.21 4.40
C SER A 55 0.77 -15.05 4.13
N ILE A 56 -0.29 -15.29 3.34
CA ILE A 56 -1.31 -14.28 3.02
C ILE A 56 -2.38 -14.31 4.11
N GLY A 57 -2.65 -13.14 4.71
CA GLY A 57 -3.69 -12.97 5.73
C GLY A 57 -5.08 -12.60 5.18
N ASP A 58 -5.25 -12.54 3.86
CA ASP A 58 -6.54 -12.25 3.20
C ASP A 58 -7.39 -13.53 3.12
N PRO A 59 -8.52 -13.63 3.85
CA PRO A 59 -9.37 -14.82 3.83
C PRO A 59 -10.10 -15.01 2.49
N THR A 60 -10.18 -13.99 1.65
CA THR A 60 -10.92 -14.02 0.38
C THR A 60 -10.08 -14.45 -0.82
N VAL A 61 -8.76 -14.61 -0.64
CA VAL A 61 -7.79 -14.83 -1.73
C VAL A 61 -8.09 -16.07 -2.59
N PHE A 62 -8.72 -17.11 -2.02
CA PHE A 62 -9.10 -18.33 -2.72
C PHE A 62 -10.60 -18.38 -3.10
N GLY A 63 -11.39 -17.38 -2.72
CA GLY A 63 -12.82 -17.28 -3.05
C GLY A 63 -13.75 -18.26 -2.32
N ASN A 64 -13.20 -19.12 -1.46
CA ASN A 64 -13.96 -20.08 -0.65
C ASN A 64 -14.66 -19.42 0.56
N PHE A 65 -14.19 -18.25 1.00
CA PHE A 65 -14.86 -17.43 2.00
C PHE A 65 -15.52 -16.23 1.34
N LYS A 66 -16.86 -16.21 1.35
CA LYS A 66 -17.69 -15.12 0.83
C LYS A 66 -18.40 -14.40 1.96
N ALA A 67 -18.64 -13.10 1.79
CA ALA A 67 -19.51 -12.35 2.67
C ALA A 67 -20.93 -12.95 2.65
N HIS A 68 -21.62 -12.87 3.79
CA HIS A 68 -23.00 -13.34 3.90
C HIS A 68 -23.93 -12.49 2.99
N PRO A 69 -24.93 -13.07 2.30
CA PRO A 69 -25.81 -12.34 1.38
C PRO A 69 -26.44 -11.08 1.97
N VAL A 70 -26.91 -11.15 3.22
CA VAL A 70 -27.50 -10.00 3.95
C VAL A 70 -26.55 -8.79 4.02
N VAL A 71 -25.24 -9.02 4.15
CA VAL A 71 -24.25 -7.93 4.17
C VAL A 71 -24.16 -7.27 2.80
N VAL A 72 -24.19 -8.08 1.73
CA VAL A 72 -24.15 -7.60 0.34
C VAL A 72 -25.41 -6.79 0.05
N GLU A 73 -26.58 -7.33 0.37
CA GLU A 73 -27.89 -6.69 0.17
C GLU A 73 -28.00 -5.34 0.90
N ALA A 74 -27.56 -5.27 2.16
CA ALA A 74 -27.58 -4.03 2.93
C ALA A 74 -26.69 -2.93 2.31
N VAL A 75 -25.51 -3.31 1.78
CA VAL A 75 -24.63 -2.36 1.07
C VAL A 75 -25.25 -1.93 -0.25
N GLU A 76 -25.86 -2.85 -1.00
CA GLU A 76 -26.58 -2.52 -2.24
C GLU A 76 -27.73 -1.54 -2.00
N GLU A 77 -28.54 -1.76 -0.96
CA GLU A 77 -29.63 -0.88 -0.58
C GLU A 77 -29.12 0.52 -0.23
N ALA A 78 -28.07 0.60 0.60
CA ALA A 78 -27.46 1.87 0.98
C ALA A 78 -26.96 2.65 -0.24
N ILE A 79 -26.30 1.99 -1.20
CA ILE A 79 -25.83 2.60 -2.44
C ILE A 79 -27.00 3.10 -3.29
N ARG A 80 -28.05 2.28 -3.47
CA ARG A 80 -29.23 2.63 -4.27
C ARG A 80 -30.08 3.74 -3.66
N SER A 81 -30.02 3.91 -2.34
CA SER A 81 -30.77 4.96 -1.62
C SER A 81 -30.24 6.37 -1.87
N TYR A 82 -28.98 6.52 -2.33
CA TYR A 82 -28.25 7.80 -2.42
C TYR A 82 -28.20 8.62 -1.12
N SER A 83 -28.57 8.03 0.02
CA SER A 83 -28.76 8.74 1.29
C SER A 83 -27.46 8.86 2.10
N PHE A 84 -26.43 8.11 1.73
CA PHE A 84 -25.18 7.98 2.49
C PHE A 84 -23.94 8.41 1.69
N ASN A 85 -24.11 9.28 0.69
CA ASN A 85 -23.03 9.69 -0.22
C ASN A 85 -22.25 10.94 0.25
N GLY A 86 -22.68 11.54 1.37
CA GLY A 86 -22.07 12.74 1.94
C GLY A 86 -20.86 12.45 2.81
N TYR A 87 -20.27 13.51 3.37
CA TYR A 87 -19.18 13.39 4.33
C TYR A 87 -19.71 12.85 5.68
N PRO A 88 -19.18 11.73 6.20
CA PRO A 88 -19.51 11.27 7.54
C PRO A 88 -18.83 12.16 8.59
N PRO A 89 -19.33 12.17 9.83
CA PRO A 89 -18.65 12.82 10.95
C PRO A 89 -17.23 12.26 11.13
N SER A 90 -16.26 13.14 11.44
CA SER A 90 -14.91 12.74 11.84
C SER A 90 -14.92 12.36 13.33
N VAL A 91 -14.92 11.06 13.63
CA VAL A 91 -14.72 10.52 14.98
C VAL A 91 -13.40 9.78 15.09
#